data_AF-A0AA43UL73-F1
#
_entry.id   AF-A0AA43UL73-F1
#
_cell.length_a   1.000
_cell.length_b   1.000
_cell.length_c   1.000
_cell.angle_alpha   90.00
_cell.angle_beta   90.00
_cell.angle_gamma   90.00
#
_symmetry.space_group_name_H-M   'P 1'
#
loop_
_entity.id
_entity.type
_entity.pdbx_description
1 polymer ?
#
loop_
_entity_poly.entity_id
_entity_poly.type
_entity_poly.pdbx_seq_one_letter_code
_entity_poly.pdbx_strand_id
1 'polypeptide(L)' 'MVVGEARIADVIVGNPNDVWERTRDGAGISRGFFDEYYRGRGTAVAYELDGVRSYPEQKSLADYGFRRPPQSFAYVDCRD' A
#
# COMPACT_ATOMS: atom_id res chain seq x y z
N MET A 1 13.14 7.89 -0.65
CA MET A 1 13.53 7.51 0.73
C MET A 1 12.44 6.61 1.28
N VAL A 2 12.80 5.64 2.11
CA VAL A 2 11.87 4.77 2.84
C VAL A 2 11.71 5.34 4.24
N VAL A 3 10.47 5.67 4.61
CA VAL A 3 10.16 6.46 5.82
C VAL A 3 9.61 5.62 6.97
N GLY A 4 9.34 4.34 6.74
CA GLY A 4 8.80 3.43 7.73
C GLY A 4 8.45 2.08 7.11
N GLU A 5 7.87 1.22 7.94
CA GLU A 5 7.36 -0.09 7.58
C GLU A 5 6.01 -0.35 8.27
N ALA A 6 5.24 -1.27 7.72
CA ALA A 6 4.00 -1.78 8.30
C ALA A 6 3.85 -3.24 7.91
N ARG A 7 3.00 -3.97 8.62
CA ARG A 7 2.63 -5.34 8.27
C ARG A 7 1.28 -5.34 7.57
N ILE A 8 1.10 -6.30 6.67
CA ILE A 8 -0.19 -6.56 6.05
C ILE A 8 -0.97 -7.46 7.02
N ALA A 9 -2.04 -6.92 7.60
CA ALA A 9 -2.90 -7.64 8.53
C ALA A 9 -3.95 -8.48 7.78
N ASP A 10 -4.54 -7.91 6.72
CA ASP A 10 -5.51 -8.58 5.86
C ASP A 10 -5.43 -8.06 4.42
N VAL A 11 -5.99 -8.85 3.49
CA VAL A 11 -6.15 -8.49 2.08
C VAL A 11 -7.63 -8.54 1.72
N ILE A 12 -8.22 -7.37 1.55
CA ILE A 12 -9.64 -7.22 1.21
C ILE A 12 -9.77 -7.17 -0.32
N VAL A 13 -10.48 -8.15 -0.89
CA VAL A 13 -10.75 -8.23 -2.32
C VAL A 13 -12.24 -8.28 -2.55
N GLY A 14 -12.74 -7.45 -3.48
CA GLY A 14 -14.18 -7.39 -3.79
C GLY A 14 -14.46 -6.43 -4.94
N ASN A 15 -15.75 -6.14 -5.19
CA ASN A 15 -16.07 -5.06 -6.12
C ASN A 15 -15.71 -3.69 -5.49
N PRO A 16 -15.45 -2.65 -6.30
CA PRO A 16 -14.97 -1.36 -5.78
C PRO A 16 -15.89 -0.70 -4.73
N ASN A 17 -17.21 -0.84 -4.85
CA ASN A 17 -18.14 -0.22 -3.90
C ASN A 17 -18.06 -0.90 -2.53
N ASP A 18 -18.06 -2.24 -2.50
CA ASP A 18 -17.99 -3.00 -1.25
C ASP A 18 -16.64 -2.80 -0.55
N VAL A 19 -15.55 -2.76 -1.32
CA VAL A 19 -14.22 -2.47 -0.77
C VAL A 19 -14.20 -1.06 -0.18
N TRP A 20 -14.71 -0.06 -0.91
CA TRP A 20 -14.76 1.32 -0.42
C TRP A 20 -15.53 1.44 0.89
N GLU A 21 -16.74 0.88 0.97
CA GLU A 21 -17.56 0.98 2.19
C GLU A 21 -16.86 0.37 3.40
N ARG A 22 -16.08 -0.70 3.21
CA ARG A 22 -15.30 -1.33 4.27
C ARG A 22 -14.06 -0.55 4.68
N THR A 23 -13.42 0.20 3.77
CA THR A 23 -12.08 0.78 4.00
C THR A 23 -12.04 2.30 4.11
N ARG A 24 -13.13 3.01 3.76
CA ARG A 24 -13.14 4.48 3.58
C ARG A 24 -12.61 5.29 4.76
N ASP A 25 -12.82 4.82 5.99
CA ASP A 25 -12.42 5.56 7.20
C ASP A 25 -10.90 5.52 7.41
N GLY A 26 -10.21 4.51 6.88
CA GLY A 26 -8.75 4.33 6.97
C GLY A 26 -8.00 4.53 5.65
N ALA A 27 -8.69 4.78 4.54
CA ALA A 27 -8.08 4.80 3.20
C ALA A 27 -7.16 6.01 2.95
N GLY A 28 -7.33 7.11 3.68
CA GLY A 28 -6.52 8.32 3.54
C GLY A 28 -6.70 9.07 2.20
N ILE A 29 -7.69 8.69 1.39
CA ILE A 29 -8.01 9.27 0.08
C ILE A 29 -9.50 9.60 -0.02
N SER A 30 -9.88 10.45 -0.96
CA SER A 30 -11.28 10.76 -1.22
C SER A 30 -11.97 9.68 -2.06
N ARG A 31 -13.30 9.59 -1.95
CA ARG A 31 -14.13 8.72 -2.79
C ARG A 31 -13.89 8.94 -4.28
N GLY A 32 -13.84 10.21 -4.72
CA GLY A 32 -13.65 10.54 -6.13
C GLY A 32 -12.31 10.06 -6.69
N PHE A 33 -11.23 10.14 -5.90
CA PHE A 33 -9.93 9.61 -6.29
C PHE A 33 -9.96 8.07 -6.41
N PHE A 34 -10.60 7.40 -5.46
CA PHE A 34 -10.78 5.95 -5.49
C PHE A 34 -11.58 5.49 -6.72
N ASP A 35 -12.71 6.15 -7.01
CA ASP A 35 -13.57 5.83 -8.16
C ASP A 35 -12.85 6.04 -9.49
N GLU A 36 -12.01 7.08 -9.60
CA GLU A 36 -11.18 7.29 -10.78
C GLU A 36 -10.13 6.18 -10.95
N TYR A 37 -9.45 5.81 -9.88
CA TYR A 37 -8.43 4.75 -9.91
C TYR A 37 -9.02 3.39 -10.34
N TYR A 38 -10.22 3.06 -9.85
CA TYR A 38 -10.94 1.83 -10.18
C TYR A 38 -11.94 1.96 -11.34
N ARG A 39 -11.90 3.06 -12.12
CA ARG A 39 -12.83 3.28 -13.23
C ARG A 39 -12.78 2.13 -14.24
N GLY A 40 -13.94 1.50 -14.46
CA GLY A 40 -14.09 0.35 -15.37
C GLY A 40 -13.49 -0.97 -14.84
N ARG A 41 -13.08 -1.03 -13.57
CA ARG A 41 -12.58 -2.25 -12.92
C ARG A 41 -13.70 -2.94 -12.14
N GLY A 42 -13.84 -4.25 -12.31
CA GLY A 42 -14.80 -5.07 -11.56
C GLY A 42 -14.30 -5.53 -10.19
N THR A 43 -13.02 -5.33 -9.89
CA THR A 43 -12.38 -5.79 -8.66
C THR A 43 -11.43 -4.73 -8.13
N ALA A 44 -11.51 -4.49 -6.82
CA ALA A 44 -10.59 -3.69 -6.04
C ALA A 44 -9.87 -4.56 -5.01
N VAL A 45 -8.64 -4.17 -4.68
CA VAL A 45 -7.80 -4.80 -3.66
C VAL A 45 -7.36 -3.74 -2.67
N ALA A 46 -7.52 -4.01 -1.38
CA ALA A 46 -7.03 -3.16 -0.30
C ALA A 46 -6.22 -4.00 0.69
N TYR A 47 -5.03 -3.49 1.04
CA TYR A 47 -4.21 -4.06 2.11
C TYR A 47 -4.54 -3.33 3.41
N GLU A 48 -5.00 -4.08 4.41
CA GLU A 48 -5.11 -3.57 5.78
C GLU A 48 -3.71 -3.56 6.39
N LEU A 49 -3.30 -2.40 6.90
CA LEU A 49 -1.97 -2.22 7.48
C LEU A 49 -2.07 -2.10 8.99
N ASP A 50 -1.24 -2.87 9.70
CA ASP A 50 -1.05 -2.75 11.13
C ASP A 50 0.44 -2.61 11.49
N GLY A 51 0.71 -2.37 12.78
CA GLY A 51 2.08 -2.30 13.29
C GLY A 51 2.93 -1.22 12.62
N VAL A 52 2.33 -0.09 12.23
CA VAL A 52 3.03 1.01 11.54
C VAL A 52 4.19 1.51 12.39
N ARG A 53 5.39 1.46 11.82
CA ARG A 53 6.62 1.93 12.43
C ARG A 53 7.29 2.97 11.53
N SER A 54 7.25 4.22 11.96
CA SER A 54 8.02 5.29 11.34
C SER A 54 9.50 5.15 11.66
N TYR A 55 10.37 5.43 10.69
CA TYR A 55 11.82 5.46 10.90
C TYR A 55 12.27 6.84 11.37
N PRO A 56 12.97 6.96 12.52
CA PRO A 56 13.55 8.23 12.96
C PRO A 56 14.58 8.78 11.96
N GLU A 57 15.35 7.87 11.35
CA GLU A 57 16.27 8.17 10.26
C GLU A 57 15.80 7.44 8.99
N GLN A 58 15.56 8.20 7.93
CA GLN A 58 15.01 7.67 6.69
C GLN A 58 16.07 6.86 5.94
N LYS A 59 15.65 5.74 5.34
CA LYS A 59 16.55 4.87 4.57
C LYS A 59 16.53 5.21 3.08
N SER A 60 17.64 4.98 2.40
CA SER A 60 17.73 5.12 0.95
C SER A 60 17.07 3.91 0.25
N LEU A 61 16.71 4.04 -1.02
CA LEU A 61 16.28 2.86 -1.80
C LEU A 61 17.43 1.87 -2.04
N ALA A 62 18.67 2.38 -2.09
CA ALA A 62 19.86 1.58 -2.33
C ALA A 62 20.15 0.65 -1.15
N ASP A 63 19.75 1.01 0.07
CA ASP A 63 19.85 0.17 1.27
C ASP A 63 19.06 -1.14 1.13
N TYR A 64 18.08 -1.16 0.21
CA TYR A 64 17.25 -2.32 -0.13
C TYR A 64 17.57 -2.88 -1.52
N GLY A 65 18.67 -2.46 -2.15
CA GLY A 65 19.08 -2.93 -3.48
C GLY A 65 18.37 -2.26 -4.66
N PHE A 66 17.60 -1.19 -4.44
CA PHE A 66 16.86 -0.50 -5.50
C PHE A 66 17.48 0.84 -5.88
N ARG A 67 17.48 1.13 -7.19
CA ARG A 67 17.88 2.44 -7.73
C ARG A 67 16.70 3.37 -8.02
N ARG A 68 15.50 2.81 -8.14
CA ARG A 68 14.26 3.52 -8.47
C ARG A 68 13.09 2.88 -7.71
N PRO A 69 12.05 3.63 -7.35
CA PRO A 69 10.87 3.05 -6.70
C PRO A 69 10.16 2.06 -7.66
N PRO A 70 9.62 0.95 -7.14
CA PRO A 70 8.82 0.03 -7.94
C PRO A 70 7.49 0.70 -8.35
N GLN A 71 6.96 0.30 -9.50
CA GLN A 71 5.65 0.76 -9.97
C GLN A 71 4.48 0.05 -9.25
N SER A 72 4.72 -1.15 -8.73
CA SER A 72 3.81 -1.88 -7.85
C SER A 72 4.56 -2.22 -6.56
N PHE A 73 5.03 -3.45 -6.40
CA PHE A 73 5.90 -3.86 -5.30
C PHE A 73 7.14 -4.58 -5.84
N ALA A 74 8.15 -4.72 -4.98
CA ALA A 74 9.35 -5.51 -5.24
C ALA A 74 9.74 -6.25 -3.96
N TYR A 75 10.28 -7.45 -4.13
CA TYR A 75 10.82 -8.22 -3.01
C TYR A 75 12.23 -7.72 -2.67
N VAL A 76 12.49 -7.52 -1.39
CA VAL A 76 13.83 -7.25 -0.87
C VAL A 76 14.51 -8.59 -0.63
N ASP A 77 15.72 -8.77 -1.15
CA ASP A 77 16.54 -9.92 -0.78
C ASP A 77 16.90 -9.81 0.70
N CYS A 78 16.50 -10.81 1.49
CA CYS A 78 17.12 -11.08 2.79
C CYS A 78 18.33 -11.98 2.52
N ARG A 79 19.51 -11.38 2.36
CA ARG A 79 20.75 -12.13 2.56
C ARG A 79 21.18 -11.89 4.00
N ASP A 80 21.16 -12.96 4.79
CA ASP A 80 21.87 -13.03 6.08
C ASP A 80 23.38 -12.80 5.88
#